data_AF-A0A7W9SZ64-F1
#
_entry.id   AF-A0A7W9SZ64-F1
#
_cell.length_a   1.000
_cell.length_b   1.000
_cell.length_c   1.000
_cell.angle_alpha   90.00
_cell.angle_beta   90.00
_cell.angle_gamma   90.00
#
_symmetry.space_group_name_H-M   'P 1'
#
loop_
_entity.id
_entity.type
_entity.pdbx_description
1 polymer ?
#
loop_
_entity_poly.entity_id
_entity_poly.type
_entity_poly.pdbx_seq_one_letter_code
_entity_poly.pdbx_strand_id
1 'polypeptide(L)'
;MRALLPTIALLLFLIILPDNSQGQQLSLDQLTALSEQDVDQINEYLASRGWAFDDAQQEGEEEVAHASWAYQKTASYYNNSSARAQAWLQINNPGPDQLLFYQTSNKLYYDALRTKIAAYKMERLGSSVVNGGIRTTYVGANFIISTSVRTSENNRRPVYVVLVQRKEAYLRQLLDQQDTSDDSEEAEPDLETTPISESRR
;
A
#
# COMPACT_ATOMS: atom_id res chain seq x y z
N MET A 1 34.62 -6.74 51.92
CA MET A 1 34.55 -6.17 50.55
C MET A 1 34.58 -7.28 49.49
N ARG A 2 33.54 -8.12 49.37
CA ARG A 2 33.47 -9.15 48.31
C ARG A 2 32.01 -9.53 48.03
N ALA A 3 31.35 -8.72 47.20
CA ALA A 3 30.07 -9.07 46.56
C ALA A 3 29.70 -8.15 45.38
N LEU A 4 30.57 -7.21 44.97
CA LEU A 4 30.22 -6.18 43.97
C LEU A 4 30.50 -6.60 42.52
N LEU A 5 31.34 -7.61 42.29
CA LEU A 5 31.66 -8.12 40.95
C LEU A 5 30.52 -8.91 40.28
N PRO A 6 29.79 -9.83 40.95
CA PRO A 6 28.72 -10.57 40.29
C PRO A 6 27.47 -9.71 40.01
N THR A 7 27.23 -8.65 40.79
CA THR A 7 26.13 -7.70 40.57
C THR A 7 26.37 -6.82 39.35
N ILE A 8 27.62 -6.40 39.09
CA ILE A 8 27.96 -5.62 37.89
C ILE A 8 27.80 -6.48 36.62
N ALA A 9 28.17 -7.76 36.66
CA ALA A 9 28.00 -8.66 35.52
C ALA A 9 26.52 -8.92 35.18
N LEU A 10 25.65 -9.03 36.20
CA LEU A 10 24.21 -9.18 36.00
C LEU A 10 23.57 -7.90 35.43
N LEU A 11 24.03 -6.72 35.86
CA LEU A 11 23.56 -5.44 35.35
C LEU A 11 23.96 -5.25 33.87
N LEU A 12 25.18 -5.68 33.50
CA LEU A 12 25.65 -5.63 32.11
C LEU A 12 24.88 -6.59 31.20
N PHE A 13 24.42 -7.74 31.69
CA PHE A 13 23.62 -8.69 30.92
C PHE A 13 22.20 -8.18 30.60
N LEU A 14 21.61 -7.38 31.50
CA LEU A 14 20.28 -6.77 31.29
C LEU A 14 20.26 -5.66 30.23
N ILE A 15 21.40 -5.03 29.93
CA ILE A 15 21.52 -3.95 28.93
C ILE A 15 21.61 -4.52 27.50
N ILE A 16 21.86 -5.82 27.33
CA ILE A 16 21.97 -6.48 26.01
C ILE A 16 20.69 -7.25 25.65
N LEU A 17 19.59 -7.05 26.36
CA LEU A 17 18.31 -7.49 25.83
C LEU A 17 18.05 -6.64 24.58
N PRO A 18 18.03 -7.21 23.36
CA PRO A 18 17.56 -6.45 22.23
C PRO A 18 16.13 -6.05 22.58
N ASP A 19 15.84 -4.75 22.55
CA ASP A 19 14.49 -4.26 22.41
C ASP A 19 13.94 -4.93 21.14
N ASN A 20 13.26 -6.06 21.30
CA ASN A 20 12.40 -6.62 20.28
C ASN A 20 11.20 -5.67 20.19
N SER A 21 11.46 -4.48 19.67
CA SER A 21 10.49 -3.44 19.42
C SER A 21 9.48 -4.05 18.45
N GLN A 22 8.31 -4.42 18.96
CA GLN A 22 7.19 -4.93 18.16
C GLN A 22 6.53 -3.81 17.33
N GLY A 23 7.29 -2.79 16.92
CA GLY A 23 6.90 -1.78 15.93
C GLY A 23 7.18 -2.20 14.48
N GLN A 24 7.74 -3.41 14.28
CA GLN A 24 8.35 -3.84 13.03
C GLN A 24 7.39 -4.27 11.92
N GLN A 25 6.15 -4.65 12.24
CA GLN A 25 5.24 -5.28 11.29
C GLN A 25 3.81 -4.83 11.50
N LEU A 26 3.18 -4.29 10.45
CA LEU A 26 1.74 -4.06 10.44
C LEU A 26 1.03 -5.39 10.15
N SER A 27 0.25 -5.87 11.11
CA SER A 27 -0.61 -7.04 10.96
C SER A 27 -1.83 -6.69 10.11
N LEU A 28 -2.56 -7.71 9.63
CA LEU A 28 -3.76 -7.44 8.85
C LEU A 28 -4.80 -6.65 9.64
N ASP A 29 -4.95 -6.96 10.93
CA ASP A 29 -5.81 -6.21 11.87
C ASP A 29 -5.48 -4.72 11.92
N GLN A 30 -4.18 -4.42 11.99
CA GLN A 30 -3.70 -3.04 12.03
C GLN A 30 -3.94 -2.35 10.69
N LEU A 31 -3.70 -3.03 9.56
CA LEU A 31 -3.99 -2.47 8.24
C LEU A 31 -5.48 -2.17 8.04
N THR A 32 -6.37 -3.06 8.48
CA THR A 32 -7.82 -2.82 8.42
C THR A 32 -8.26 -1.70 9.36
N ALA A 33 -7.73 -1.64 10.59
CA ALA A 33 -8.04 -0.56 11.52
C ALA A 33 -7.56 0.80 10.99
N LEU A 34 -6.34 0.87 10.44
CA LEU A 34 -5.80 2.09 9.84
C LEU A 34 -6.61 2.53 8.63
N SER A 35 -7.18 1.59 7.85
CA SER A 35 -8.00 1.95 6.69
C SER A 35 -9.29 2.70 7.04
N GLU A 36 -9.69 2.71 8.31
CA GLU A 36 -10.87 3.42 8.84
C GLU A 36 -10.54 4.75 9.52
N GLN A 37 -9.26 5.06 9.71
CA GLN A 37 -8.79 6.25 10.41
C GLN A 37 -8.49 7.40 9.45
N ASP A 38 -8.49 8.63 9.98
CA ASP A 38 -8.01 9.80 9.25
C ASP A 38 -6.47 9.86 9.20
N VAL A 39 -5.93 10.70 8.32
CA VAL A 39 -4.50 10.80 8.03
C VAL A 39 -3.67 11.15 9.27
N ASP A 40 -4.20 12.02 10.13
CA ASP A 40 -3.47 12.49 11.31
C ASP A 40 -3.39 11.37 12.36
N GLN A 41 -4.50 10.66 12.59
CA GLN A 41 -4.53 9.46 13.44
C GLN A 41 -3.58 8.37 12.94
N ILE A 42 -3.56 8.12 11.63
CA ILE A 42 -2.63 7.18 11.01
C ILE A 42 -1.18 7.63 11.27
N ASN A 43 -0.89 8.91 11.08
CA ASN A 43 0.44 9.46 11.30
C ASN A 43 0.91 9.29 12.76
N GLU A 44 0.07 9.62 13.75
CA GLU A 44 0.38 9.41 15.16
C GLU A 44 0.59 7.92 15.50
N TYR A 45 -0.27 7.05 14.98
CA TYR A 45 -0.17 5.62 15.18
C TYR A 45 1.15 5.05 14.65
N LEU A 46 1.57 5.49 13.46
CA LEU A 46 2.79 5.02 12.81
C LEU A 46 4.04 5.61 13.45
N ALA A 47 4.03 6.91 13.77
CA ALA A 47 5.14 7.60 14.43
C ALA A 47 5.47 6.95 15.78
N SER A 48 4.46 6.61 16.59
CA SER A 48 4.65 5.89 17.86
C SER A 48 5.26 4.49 17.72
N ARG A 49 5.31 3.94 16.49
CA ARG A 49 5.90 2.62 16.16
C ARG A 49 7.22 2.73 15.39
N GLY A 50 7.78 3.91 15.27
CA GLY A 50 9.07 4.15 14.60
C GLY A 50 8.98 4.16 13.08
N TRP A 51 7.78 4.37 12.52
CA TRP A 51 7.63 4.77 11.13
C TRP A 51 7.88 6.26 10.98
N ALA A 52 8.46 6.67 9.86
CA ALA A 52 8.66 8.06 9.52
C ALA A 52 7.69 8.46 8.41
N PHE A 53 7.09 9.64 8.52
CA PHE A 53 6.43 10.28 7.39
C PHE A 53 7.44 10.47 6.25
N ASP A 54 7.03 10.12 5.03
CA ASP A 54 7.91 10.16 3.87
C ASP A 54 7.55 11.27 2.90
N ASP A 55 6.30 11.29 2.45
CA ASP A 55 5.81 12.20 1.43
C ASP A 55 4.28 12.32 1.46
N ALA A 56 3.76 13.42 0.95
CA ALA A 56 2.34 13.59 0.68
C ALA A 56 2.10 14.51 -0.51
N GLN A 57 1.06 14.19 -1.27
CA GLN A 57 0.64 14.95 -2.43
C GLN A 57 -0.85 15.25 -2.35
N GLN A 58 -1.21 16.50 -2.66
CA GLN A 58 -2.59 16.91 -2.83
C GLN A 58 -3.14 16.40 -4.16
N GLU A 59 -4.44 16.17 -4.23
CA GLU A 59 -5.13 15.84 -5.47
C GLU A 59 -4.90 16.92 -6.55
N GLY A 60 -4.57 16.48 -7.76
CA GLY A 60 -4.39 17.31 -8.95
C GLY A 60 -5.23 16.79 -10.12
N GLU A 61 -5.08 17.38 -11.31
CA GLU A 61 -5.88 17.01 -12.50
C GLU A 61 -5.72 15.54 -12.93
N GLU A 62 -4.53 14.95 -12.74
CA GLU A 62 -4.21 13.57 -13.12
C GLU A 62 -3.76 12.70 -11.92
N GLU A 63 -3.64 13.27 -10.73
CA GLU A 63 -3.00 12.65 -9.58
C GLU A 63 -3.95 12.57 -8.39
N VAL A 64 -4.06 11.37 -7.84
CA VAL A 64 -4.83 11.13 -6.60
C VAL A 64 -4.07 11.67 -5.39
N ALA A 65 -4.80 12.28 -4.45
CA ALA A 65 -4.24 12.65 -3.16
C ALA A 65 -3.64 11.41 -2.48
N HIS A 66 -2.44 11.55 -1.91
CA HIS A 66 -1.82 10.46 -1.18
C HIS A 66 -0.92 10.96 -0.04
N ALA A 67 -0.69 10.07 0.93
CA ALA A 67 0.31 10.25 1.98
C ALA A 67 1.05 8.93 2.19
N SER A 68 2.34 8.99 2.49
CA SER A 68 3.19 7.81 2.61
C SER A 68 4.14 7.87 3.80
N TRP A 69 4.45 6.69 4.33
CA TRP A 69 5.34 6.48 5.46
C TRP A 69 6.29 5.32 5.18
N ALA A 70 7.46 5.37 5.79
CA ALA A 70 8.52 4.39 5.63
C ALA A 70 8.97 3.84 6.98
N TYR A 71 9.18 2.53 7.04
CA TYR A 71 9.78 1.87 8.21
C TYR A 71 11.26 1.58 7.96
N GLN A 72 12.13 2.08 8.85
CA GLN A 72 13.58 1.95 8.75
C GLN A 72 14.12 2.36 7.38
N LYS A 73 13.73 3.56 6.92
CA LYS A 73 14.27 4.14 5.68
C LYS A 73 15.74 4.47 5.87
N THR A 74 16.60 3.76 5.16
CA THR A 74 18.03 4.07 5.05
C THR A 74 18.25 4.97 3.85
N ALA A 75 18.85 6.14 4.08
CA ALA A 75 19.36 6.98 3.02
C ALA A 75 20.53 6.26 2.33
N SER A 76 20.52 6.24 1.00
CA SER A 76 21.67 5.74 0.24
C SER A 76 22.71 6.85 0.13
N TYR A 77 23.93 6.58 0.56
CA TYR A 77 25.06 7.53 0.53
C TYR A 77 25.37 8.06 -0.89
N TYR A 78 24.98 7.32 -1.93
CA TYR A 78 25.35 7.62 -3.32
C TYR A 78 24.22 8.22 -4.16
N ASN A 79 22.95 8.08 -3.74
CA ASN A 79 21.83 8.59 -4.52
C ASN A 79 20.56 8.73 -3.67
N ASN A 80 20.07 9.96 -3.51
CA ASN A 80 18.81 10.27 -2.80
C ASN A 80 17.58 9.56 -3.40
N SER A 81 17.57 9.23 -4.69
CA SER A 81 16.47 8.47 -5.33
C SER A 81 16.55 6.96 -5.14
N SER A 82 17.48 6.45 -4.31
CA SER A 82 17.66 5.02 -4.02
C SER A 82 17.43 4.64 -2.56
N ALA A 83 16.70 5.48 -1.81
CA ALA A 83 16.38 5.19 -0.43
C ALA A 83 15.68 3.82 -0.31
N ARG A 84 16.12 3.02 0.66
CA ARG A 84 15.59 1.68 0.92
C ARG A 84 14.87 1.71 2.26
N ALA A 85 13.68 1.15 2.33
CA ALA A 85 12.98 0.91 3.59
C ALA A 85 12.64 -0.57 3.71
N GLN A 86 12.46 -1.04 4.94
CA GLN A 86 12.01 -2.41 5.17
C GLN A 86 10.54 -2.60 4.79
N ALA A 87 9.74 -1.57 5.03
CA ALA A 87 8.34 -1.52 4.63
C ALA A 87 7.92 -0.08 4.29
N TRP A 88 6.87 0.01 3.49
CA TRP A 88 6.22 1.24 3.09
C TRP A 88 4.72 1.12 3.34
N LEU A 89 4.12 2.21 3.78
CA LEU A 89 2.68 2.36 3.85
C LEU A 89 2.31 3.60 3.05
N GLN A 90 1.31 3.49 2.20
CA GLN A 90 0.75 4.62 1.45
C GLN A 90 -0.76 4.55 1.55
N ILE A 91 -1.41 5.71 1.67
CA ILE A 91 -2.85 5.85 1.51
C ILE A 91 -3.10 6.68 0.26
N ASN A 92 -4.06 6.25 -0.56
CA ASN A 92 -4.60 7.04 -1.67
C ASN A 92 -6.04 7.43 -1.35
N ASN A 93 -6.46 8.58 -1.87
CA ASN A 93 -7.79 9.17 -1.64
C ASN A 93 -8.17 9.20 -0.15
N PRO A 94 -7.38 9.88 0.72
CA PRO A 94 -7.69 9.92 2.14
C PRO A 94 -9.13 10.38 2.40
N GLY A 95 -9.87 9.64 3.23
CA GLY A 95 -11.29 9.89 3.47
C GLY A 95 -12.18 8.66 3.24
N PRO A 96 -13.43 8.84 2.75
CA PRO A 96 -14.40 7.76 2.58
C PRO A 96 -13.93 6.62 1.67
N ASP A 97 -13.16 6.93 0.62
CA ASP A 97 -12.73 5.97 -0.40
C ASP A 97 -11.24 5.59 -0.30
N GLN A 98 -10.69 5.78 0.90
CA GLN A 98 -9.30 5.49 1.22
C GLN A 98 -8.90 4.07 0.80
N LEU A 99 -7.80 4.02 0.03
CA LEU A 99 -7.13 2.79 -0.36
C LEU A 99 -5.76 2.74 0.29
N LEU A 100 -5.55 1.76 1.16
CA LEU A 100 -4.31 1.57 1.87
C LEU A 100 -3.41 0.57 1.11
N PHE A 101 -2.16 0.94 0.93
CA PHE A 101 -1.10 0.15 0.30
C PHE A 101 0.00 -0.13 1.30
N TYR A 102 0.19 -1.41 1.64
CA TYR A 102 1.32 -1.87 2.43
C TYR A 102 2.29 -2.64 1.55
N GLN A 103 3.57 -2.26 1.57
CA GLN A 103 4.61 -2.91 0.78
C GLN A 103 5.76 -3.35 1.68
N THR A 104 6.27 -4.56 1.48
CA THR A 104 7.47 -5.06 2.16
C THR A 104 8.32 -5.95 1.24
N SER A 105 9.62 -6.02 1.54
CA SER A 105 10.52 -7.00 0.92
C SER A 105 10.65 -8.29 1.75
N ASN A 106 10.08 -8.33 2.96
CA ASN A 106 10.16 -9.47 3.85
C ASN A 106 9.04 -10.48 3.56
N LYS A 107 9.42 -11.65 3.03
CA LYS A 107 8.48 -12.73 2.70
C LYS A 107 7.74 -13.26 3.93
N LEU A 108 8.41 -13.35 5.09
CA LEU A 108 7.78 -13.88 6.31
C LEU A 108 6.60 -12.99 6.75
N TYR A 109 6.74 -11.68 6.61
CA TYR A 109 5.68 -10.73 6.95
C TYR A 109 4.50 -10.84 5.98
N TYR A 110 4.79 -10.99 4.69
CA TYR A 110 3.78 -11.24 3.68
C TYR A 110 3.02 -12.56 3.90
N ASP A 111 3.74 -13.65 4.23
CA ASP A 111 3.12 -14.94 4.50
C ASP A 111 2.21 -14.88 5.75
N ALA A 112 2.59 -14.11 6.77
CA ALA A 112 1.76 -13.87 7.95
C ALA A 112 0.46 -13.12 7.60
N LEU A 113 0.53 -12.11 6.74
CA LEU A 113 -0.66 -11.40 6.22
C LEU A 113 -1.58 -12.36 5.46
N ARG A 114 -1.03 -13.18 4.56
CA ARG A 114 -1.81 -14.19 3.82
C ARG A 114 -2.48 -15.21 4.73
N THR A 115 -1.77 -15.66 5.77
CA THR A 115 -2.31 -16.58 6.77
C THR A 115 -3.50 -15.95 7.50
N LYS A 116 -3.44 -14.65 7.82
CA LYS A 116 -4.55 -13.92 8.42
C LYS A 116 -5.74 -13.73 7.48
N ILE A 117 -5.50 -13.44 6.19
CA ILE A 117 -6.58 -13.40 5.18
C ILE A 117 -7.35 -14.73 5.15
N ALA A 118 -6.63 -15.85 5.14
CA ALA A 118 -7.24 -17.18 5.18
C ALA A 118 -8.01 -17.43 6.48
N ALA A 119 -7.47 -17.00 7.62
CA ALA A 119 -8.15 -17.09 8.92
C ALA A 119 -9.45 -16.28 8.97
N TYR A 120 -9.56 -15.19 8.19
CA TYR A 120 -10.78 -14.37 8.08
C TYR A 120 -11.82 -14.95 7.15
N LYS A 121 -11.55 -16.13 6.59
CA LYS A 121 -12.46 -16.85 5.69
C LYS A 121 -12.93 -15.96 4.52
N MET A 122 -12.05 -15.06 4.07
CA MET A 122 -12.36 -14.20 2.93
C MET A 122 -12.44 -15.05 1.67
N GLU A 123 -13.45 -14.76 0.85
CA GLU A 123 -13.65 -15.43 -0.42
C GLU A 123 -12.62 -14.95 -1.44
N ARG A 124 -11.93 -15.87 -2.10
CA ARG A 124 -11.00 -15.53 -3.17
C ARG A 124 -11.78 -15.31 -4.47
N LEU A 125 -11.83 -14.08 -4.96
CA LEU A 125 -12.48 -13.76 -6.24
C LEU A 125 -11.67 -14.28 -7.43
N GLY A 126 -10.34 -14.17 -7.37
CA GLY A 126 -9.49 -14.56 -8.49
C GLY A 126 -8.09 -14.01 -8.41
N SER A 127 -7.31 -14.29 -9.44
CA SER A 127 -5.96 -13.76 -9.62
C SER A 127 -5.71 -13.38 -11.07
N SER A 128 -4.92 -12.32 -11.27
CA SER A 128 -4.54 -11.83 -12.58
C SER A 128 -3.07 -11.42 -12.60
N VAL A 129 -2.49 -11.38 -13.80
CA VAL A 129 -1.18 -10.77 -14.03
C VAL A 129 -1.38 -9.29 -14.29
N VAL A 130 -0.78 -8.44 -13.45
CA VAL A 130 -0.92 -6.98 -13.54
C VAL A 130 0.44 -6.36 -13.21
N ASN A 131 0.90 -5.43 -14.05
CA ASN A 131 2.15 -4.67 -13.85
C ASN A 131 3.37 -5.57 -13.55
N GLY A 132 3.54 -6.65 -14.33
CA GLY A 132 4.66 -7.59 -14.19
C GLY A 132 4.65 -8.41 -12.89
N GLY A 133 3.53 -8.44 -12.18
CA GLY A 133 3.33 -9.22 -10.96
C GLY A 133 2.05 -10.04 -10.98
N ILE A 134 1.85 -10.83 -9.92
CA ILE A 134 0.63 -11.62 -9.72
C ILE A 134 -0.19 -10.94 -8.64
N ARG A 135 -1.40 -10.49 -8.96
CA ARG A 135 -2.37 -9.96 -8.01
C ARG A 135 -3.44 -11.00 -7.73
N THR A 136 -3.80 -11.17 -6.46
CA THR A 136 -4.93 -12.02 -6.01
C THR A 136 -5.85 -11.20 -5.13
N THR A 137 -7.15 -11.23 -5.42
CA THR A 137 -8.17 -10.44 -4.71
C THR A 137 -9.04 -11.33 -3.85
N TYR A 138 -9.33 -10.85 -2.64
CA TYR A 138 -10.15 -11.50 -1.63
C TYR A 138 -11.23 -10.54 -1.15
N VAL A 139 -12.44 -11.04 -0.92
CA VAL A 139 -13.58 -10.29 -0.40
C VAL A 139 -13.95 -10.82 0.98
N GLY A 140 -13.94 -9.94 1.95
CA GLY A 140 -14.49 -10.17 3.29
C GLY A 140 -15.85 -9.52 3.47
N ALA A 141 -16.29 -9.47 4.73
CA ALA A 141 -17.53 -8.79 5.10
C ALA A 141 -17.44 -7.28 4.87
N ASN A 142 -16.38 -6.65 5.40
CA ASN A 142 -16.24 -5.18 5.41
C ASN A 142 -15.13 -4.68 4.47
N PHE A 143 -14.21 -5.55 4.07
CA PHE A 143 -13.01 -5.17 3.33
C PHE A 143 -12.82 -6.02 2.08
N ILE A 144 -12.17 -5.41 1.10
CA ILE A 144 -11.57 -6.10 -0.04
C ILE A 144 -10.06 -6.00 0.13
N ILE A 145 -9.40 -7.15 0.03
CA ILE A 145 -7.95 -7.25 0.17
C ILE A 145 -7.37 -7.78 -1.12
N SER A 146 -6.41 -7.05 -1.68
CA SER A 146 -5.59 -7.56 -2.76
C SER A 146 -4.18 -7.85 -2.26
N THR A 147 -3.65 -9.02 -2.60
CA THR A 147 -2.23 -9.31 -2.40
C THR A 147 -1.53 -9.31 -3.76
N SER A 148 -0.32 -8.78 -3.83
CA SER A 148 0.47 -8.80 -5.04
C SER A 148 1.92 -9.18 -4.75
N VAL A 149 2.53 -9.93 -5.67
CA VAL A 149 3.96 -10.17 -5.72
C VAL A 149 4.47 -9.69 -7.06
N ARG A 150 5.45 -8.78 -7.04
CA ARG A 150 6.08 -8.23 -8.24
C ARG A 150 7.58 -8.16 -8.08
N THR A 151 8.30 -8.04 -9.18
CA THR A 151 9.75 -7.82 -9.17
C THR A 151 10.03 -6.33 -9.10
N SER A 152 10.87 -5.89 -8.14
CA SER A 152 11.34 -4.51 -8.09
C SER A 152 12.19 -4.17 -9.31
N GLU A 153 11.86 -3.08 -9.99
CA GLU A 153 12.64 -2.58 -11.13
C GLU A 153 14.08 -2.22 -10.71
N ASN A 154 14.25 -1.68 -9.50
CA ASN A 154 15.53 -1.19 -9.00
C ASN A 154 16.55 -2.30 -8.71
N ASN A 155 16.11 -3.49 -8.28
CA ASN A 155 17.05 -4.52 -7.80
C ASN A 155 16.67 -5.95 -8.18
N ARG A 156 15.63 -6.15 -8.99
CA ARG A 156 15.13 -7.45 -9.47
C ARG A 156 14.79 -8.45 -8.36
N ARG A 157 14.50 -7.98 -7.14
CA ARG A 157 14.04 -8.82 -6.03
C ARG A 157 12.51 -8.78 -5.91
N PRO A 158 11.88 -9.84 -5.38
CA PRO A 158 10.46 -9.82 -5.13
C PRO A 158 10.10 -8.75 -4.09
N VAL A 159 8.99 -8.08 -4.35
CA VAL A 159 8.34 -7.12 -3.47
C VAL A 159 6.90 -7.58 -3.30
N TYR A 160 6.47 -7.56 -2.05
CA TYR A 160 5.17 -8.03 -1.64
C TYR A 160 4.29 -6.83 -1.29
N VAL A 161 3.09 -6.78 -1.84
CA VAL A 161 2.14 -5.69 -1.63
C VAL A 161 0.83 -6.26 -1.10
N VAL A 162 0.24 -5.58 -0.14
CA VAL A 162 -1.11 -5.82 0.35
C VAL A 162 -1.89 -4.53 0.24
N LEU A 163 -3.00 -4.55 -0.48
CA LEU A 163 -3.92 -3.44 -0.60
C LEU A 163 -5.15 -3.75 0.24
N VAL A 164 -5.60 -2.77 1.02
CA VAL A 164 -6.79 -2.86 1.87
C VAL A 164 -7.72 -1.72 1.52
N GLN A 165 -8.96 -2.06 1.20
CA GLN A 165 -10.00 -1.09 0.87
C GLN A 165 -11.30 -1.48 1.57
N ARG A 166 -12.07 -0.50 2.02
CA ARG A 166 -13.46 -0.75 2.46
C ARG A 166 -14.29 -1.26 1.30
N LYS A 167 -15.08 -2.30 1.56
CA LYS A 167 -15.94 -2.92 0.54
C LYS A 167 -16.94 -1.91 -0.03
N GLU A 168 -17.54 -1.07 0.81
CA GLU A 168 -18.47 -0.03 0.38
C GLU A 168 -17.83 0.97 -0.58
N ALA A 169 -16.61 1.44 -0.28
CA ALA A 169 -15.85 2.33 -1.15
C ALA A 169 -15.56 1.69 -2.51
N TYR A 170 -15.16 0.42 -2.52
CA TYR A 170 -14.94 -0.31 -3.77
C TYR A 170 -16.22 -0.45 -4.61
N LEU A 171 -17.36 -0.73 -3.97
CA LEU A 171 -18.64 -0.85 -4.67
C LEU A 171 -19.09 0.48 -5.26
N ARG A 172 -18.87 1.60 -4.58
CA ARG A 172 -19.13 2.95 -5.13
C ARG A 172 -18.32 3.19 -6.41
N GLN A 173 -17.01 2.90 -6.36
CA GLN A 173 -16.14 3.05 -7.52
C GLN A 173 -16.59 2.21 -8.73
N LEU A 174 -17.15 1.02 -8.51
CA LEU A 174 -17.68 0.20 -9.59
C LEU A 174 -18.95 0.79 -10.22
N LEU A 175 -19.80 1.44 -9.41
CA LEU A 175 -21.02 2.08 -9.91
C LEU A 175 -20.68 3.33 -10.73
N ASP A 176 -19.76 4.17 -10.24
CA ASP A 176 -19.33 5.37 -10.96
C ASP A 176 -18.68 5.04 -12.32
N GLN A 177 -17.99 3.90 -12.40
CA GLN A 177 -17.41 3.39 -13.66
C GLN A 177 -18.45 2.86 -14.65
N GLN A 178 -19.61 2.40 -14.19
CA GLN A 178 -20.70 1.98 -15.07
C GLN A 178 -21.45 3.19 -15.63
N ASP A 179 -21.77 4.17 -14.80
CA ASP A 179 -22.48 5.39 -15.23
C ASP A 179 -21.68 6.18 -16.28
N THR A 180 -20.35 6.21 -16.15
CA THR A 180 -19.46 6.87 -17.13
C THR A 180 -19.29 6.10 -18.44
N SER A 181 -19.63 4.80 -18.48
CA SER A 181 -19.53 3.99 -19.69
C SER A 181 -20.79 4.05 -20.56
N ASP A 182 -21.98 4.20 -19.97
CA ASP A 182 -23.26 4.27 -20.70
C ASP A 182 -23.44 5.59 -21.48
N ASP A 183 -22.84 6.70 -21.03
CA ASP A 183 -22.93 8.01 -21.71
C ASP A 183 -22.02 8.15 -22.95
N SER A 184 -21.24 7.12 -23.29
CA SER A 184 -20.24 7.19 -24.39
C SER A 184 -20.60 6.41 -25.66
N GLU A 185 -21.79 5.79 -25.73
CA GLU A 185 -22.27 5.06 -26.93
C GLU A 185 -23.18 5.87 -27.88
N GLU A 186 -23.49 7.15 -27.61
CA GLU A 186 -24.24 8.01 -28.55
C GLU A 186 -23.33 9.03 -29.26
N ALA A 187 -22.44 8.54 -30.14
CA ALA A 187 -21.89 9.36 -31.21
C ALA A 187 -22.21 8.70 -32.54
N GLU A 188 -23.35 9.06 -33.13
CA GLU A 188 -23.67 8.69 -34.51
C GLU A 188 -22.56 9.19 -35.45
N PRO A 189 -22.12 8.38 -36.42
CA PRO A 189 -21.21 8.86 -37.45
C PRO A 189 -21.96 9.79 -38.40
N ASP A 190 -21.69 11.10 -38.30
CA ASP A 190 -22.12 12.11 -39.27
C ASP A 190 -21.57 11.75 -40.67
N LEU A 191 -22.41 11.06 -41.44
CA LEU A 191 -22.27 10.81 -42.86
C LEU A 191 -22.80 12.02 -43.64
N GLU A 192 -22.11 13.17 -43.66
CA GLU A 192 -22.39 14.18 -44.68
C GLU A 192 -21.13 14.84 -45.30
N THR A 193 -20.83 14.35 -46.51
CA THR A 193 -20.55 15.12 -47.73
C THR A 193 -19.22 15.87 -47.85
N THR A 194 -18.33 15.26 -48.64
CA THR A 194 -17.35 15.95 -49.49
C THR A 194 -17.96 17.11 -50.29
N PRO A 195 -17.14 18.12 -50.60
CA PRO A 195 -17.06 18.55 -51.99
C PRO A 195 -15.64 18.50 -52.56
N ILE A 196 -15.59 17.98 -53.77
CA ILE A 196 -14.54 18.08 -54.78
C ILE A 196 -14.38 19.55 -55.21
N SER A 197 -13.14 20.03 -55.36
CA SER A 197 -12.69 21.06 -56.35
C SER A 197 -11.24 21.43 -56.07
N GLU A 198 -10.27 20.84 -56.78
CA GLU A 198 -9.52 21.47 -57.89
C GLU A 198 -8.84 22.82 -57.56
N SER A 199 -7.50 22.84 -57.65
CA SER A 199 -6.74 23.75 -58.55
C SER A 199 -5.25 23.84 -58.18
N ARG A 200 -4.40 23.37 -59.11
CA ARG A 200 -3.12 23.95 -59.60
C ARG A 200 -2.40 24.95 -58.68
N ARG A 201 -1.10 24.81 -58.36
CA ARG A 201 0.07 24.65 -59.24
C ARG A 201 1.28 24.21 -58.41
#